data_AF-A0A5N8VYW1-F1
#
_entry.id   AF-A0A5N8VYW1-F1
#
_cell.length_a   1.000
_cell.length_b   1.000
_cell.length_c   1.000
_cell.angle_alpha   90.00
_cell.angle_beta   90.00
_cell.angle_gamma   90.00
#
_symmetry.space_group_name_H-M   'P 1'
#
loop_
_entity.id
_entity.type
_entity.pdbx_description
1 polymer ?
#
loop_
_entity_poly.entity_id
_entity_poly.type
_entity_poly.pdbx_seq_one_letter_code
_entity_poly.pdbx_strand_id
1 'polypeptide(L)'
;MPTSVLIAVALSVLLGVLVIMLGSGGTDTSASTAADHMTIDAETVAGMEHVDFPQVRWNINRGSGAYLTMLDQLRNLAETSANGRVIPNVDTGVNVAITDDTETRSFADIVISSGNSTPTVHALVRLSDFYVVRFFSSDTPHDFVLNLASDVPHKGDATDDNWFLGKEGYDALARVANQSLTAVDLSVFSLENSLRDLGIRGTDRTAQARGMLRYIIAITEASRFRPIAHRIANGMDDGSNVFVTAQQVGLMRN
;
A
#
# COMPACT_ATOMS: atom_id res chain seq x y z
N MET A 1 17.53 36.13 56.32
CA MET A 1 17.33 36.26 54.86
C MET A 1 16.91 34.91 54.32
N PRO A 2 15.90 34.83 53.44
CA PRO A 2 15.15 33.59 53.18
C PRO A 2 15.77 32.72 52.07
N THR A 3 15.61 31.40 52.27
CA THR A 3 15.37 30.31 51.30
C THR A 3 15.91 30.41 49.87
N SER A 4 16.66 29.39 49.43
CA SER A 4 16.23 28.45 48.36
C SER A 4 17.20 27.28 48.18
N VAL A 5 16.66 26.08 48.37
CA VAL A 5 17.15 24.75 47.98
C VAL A 5 16.74 24.51 46.52
N LEU A 6 17.53 23.73 45.73
CA LEU A 6 17.24 23.02 44.45
C LEU A 6 18.52 23.12 43.55
N ILE A 7 19.09 22.12 42.87
CA ILE A 7 18.64 20.82 42.32
C ILE A 7 19.86 19.88 42.18
N ALA A 8 19.59 18.60 42.41
CA ALA A 8 20.48 17.46 42.25
C ALA A 8 20.49 16.93 40.80
N VAL A 9 21.66 16.43 40.37
CA VAL A 9 21.87 15.22 39.53
C VAL A 9 21.34 15.22 38.09
N ALA A 10 22.27 15.15 37.13
CA ALA A 10 22.27 14.16 36.04
C ALA A 10 23.51 14.32 35.13
N LEU A 11 24.47 13.39 35.22
CA LEU A 11 25.21 12.88 34.04
C LEU A 11 26.06 11.67 34.45
N SER A 12 25.63 10.47 34.10
CA SER A 12 26.46 9.26 34.18
C SER A 12 25.96 8.23 33.17
N VAL A 13 26.95 7.48 32.67
CA VAL A 13 26.90 6.33 31.76
C VAL A 13 26.94 6.67 30.28
N LEU A 14 28.17 6.91 29.81
CA LEU A 14 28.56 6.88 28.41
C LEU A 14 28.96 5.44 28.04
N LEU A 15 28.25 4.92 27.04
CA LEU A 15 28.57 3.86 26.07
C LEU A 15 29.57 2.76 26.49
N GLY A 16 29.02 1.56 26.72
CA GLY A 16 29.70 0.31 26.40
C GLY A 16 29.12 -0.28 25.12
N VAL A 17 29.94 -0.46 24.09
CA VAL A 17 29.97 -1.62 23.18
C VAL A 17 31.37 -1.64 22.56
N LEU A 18 32.24 -2.49 23.12
CA LEU A 18 33.55 -2.82 22.57
C LEU A 18 33.35 -3.87 21.46
N VAL A 19 33.92 -3.55 20.31
CA VAL A 19 34.03 -4.36 19.10
C VAL A 19 34.72 -5.71 19.40
N ILE A 20 34.02 -6.82 19.13
CA ILE A 20 34.64 -8.14 18.94
C ILE A 20 34.34 -8.57 17.51
N MET A 21 35.25 -8.23 16.60
CA MET A 21 35.34 -8.82 15.26
C MET A 21 36.83 -8.93 14.94
N LEU A 22 37.41 -10.13 15.13
CA LEU A 22 38.59 -10.62 14.43
C LEU A 22 38.79 -12.09 14.83
N GLY A 23 38.44 -12.98 13.90
CA GLY A 23 38.62 -14.43 14.00
C GLY A 23 38.50 -15.05 12.61
N SER A 24 39.40 -14.67 11.71
CA SER A 24 39.63 -15.36 10.44
C SER A 24 40.63 -16.49 10.69
N GLY A 25 40.16 -17.73 10.64
CA GLY A 25 40.96 -18.95 10.61
C GLY A 25 40.42 -19.83 9.49
N GLY A 26 41.24 -20.05 8.47
CA GLY A 26 40.84 -20.73 7.23
C GLY A 26 40.87 -22.25 7.32
N THR A 27 40.43 -22.88 6.23
CA THR A 27 41.00 -24.12 5.65
C THR A 27 40.38 -24.34 4.28
N ASP A 28 41.23 -24.40 3.26
CA ASP A 28 40.94 -24.98 1.95
C ASP A 28 40.66 -26.48 2.09
N THR A 29 39.63 -27.01 1.43
CA THR A 29 39.64 -28.38 0.90
C THR A 29 38.67 -28.49 -0.26
N SER A 30 39.22 -28.58 -1.47
CA SER A 30 38.52 -29.09 -2.65
C SER A 30 38.33 -30.61 -2.52
N ALA A 31 37.10 -31.09 -2.66
CA ALA A 31 36.83 -32.47 -3.03
C ALA A 31 35.58 -32.52 -3.92
N SER A 32 35.82 -32.65 -5.21
CA SER A 32 34.86 -33.06 -6.23
C SER A 32 34.44 -34.50 -5.96
N THR A 33 33.14 -34.77 -5.89
CA THR A 33 32.59 -36.10 -6.20
C THR A 33 31.33 -35.90 -7.04
N ALA A 34 31.41 -36.36 -8.28
CA ALA A 34 30.30 -36.44 -9.20
C ALA A 34 29.40 -37.65 -8.89
N ALA A 35 28.15 -37.54 -9.35
CA ALA A 35 27.08 -38.53 -9.42
C ALA A 35 26.23 -38.73 -8.15
N ASP A 36 25.03 -38.17 -8.15
CA ASP A 36 23.88 -39.00 -8.48
C ASP A 36 22.75 -38.17 -9.11
N HIS A 37 22.12 -38.75 -10.12
CA HIS A 37 21.04 -38.17 -10.90
C HIS A 37 19.75 -38.25 -10.08
N MET A 38 19.23 -37.11 -9.62
CA MET A 38 17.83 -37.02 -9.22
C MET A 38 17.19 -35.82 -9.92
N THR A 39 16.62 -36.13 -11.08
CA THR A 39 15.64 -35.31 -11.79
C THR A 39 14.44 -35.12 -10.87
N ILE A 40 14.30 -33.91 -10.30
CA ILE A 40 13.03 -33.46 -9.71
C ILE A 40 12.29 -32.75 -10.84
N ASP A 41 11.62 -33.56 -11.67
CA ASP A 41 10.49 -33.09 -12.45
C ASP A 41 9.21 -33.33 -11.65
N ALA A 42 8.28 -32.40 -11.86
CA ALA A 42 6.86 -32.45 -11.58
C ALA A 42 6.37 -32.01 -10.18
N GLU A 43 5.71 -30.85 -10.21
CA GLU A 43 4.37 -30.64 -9.67
C GLU A 43 4.21 -30.67 -8.14
N THR A 44 4.08 -29.48 -7.54
CA THR A 44 2.77 -28.88 -7.22
C THR A 44 3.02 -27.60 -6.42
N VAL A 45 3.58 -26.55 -7.03
CA VAL A 45 3.16 -25.21 -6.63
C VAL A 45 1.95 -24.95 -7.49
N ALA A 46 0.78 -25.31 -6.94
CA ALA A 46 -0.50 -24.98 -7.53
C ALA A 46 -0.46 -23.51 -7.92
N GLY A 47 -0.58 -23.26 -9.22
CA GLY A 47 -0.48 -21.93 -9.79
C GLY A 47 -1.41 -20.98 -9.04
N MET A 48 -0.82 -19.95 -8.42
CA MET A 48 -1.54 -18.71 -8.27
C MET A 48 -1.88 -18.26 -9.68
N GLU A 49 -3.16 -18.38 -10.04
CA GLU A 49 -3.70 -17.72 -11.20
C GLU A 49 -3.56 -16.22 -10.93
N HIS A 50 -2.43 -15.64 -11.34
CA HIS A 50 -2.17 -14.22 -11.15
C HIS A 50 -3.11 -13.49 -12.08
N VAL A 51 -4.25 -13.05 -11.55
CA VAL A 51 -5.09 -12.13 -12.29
C VAL A 51 -4.36 -10.80 -12.36
N ASP A 52 -3.86 -10.51 -13.56
CA ASP A 52 -3.24 -9.25 -13.92
C ASP A 52 -4.30 -8.14 -13.93
N PHE A 53 -4.53 -7.50 -12.78
CA PHE A 53 -5.29 -6.26 -12.75
C PHE A 53 -4.53 -5.16 -13.49
N PRO A 54 -5.22 -4.24 -14.20
CA PRO A 54 -4.58 -3.04 -14.74
C PRO A 54 -3.84 -2.28 -13.64
N GLN A 55 -2.52 -2.11 -13.82
CA GLN A 55 -1.68 -1.44 -12.83
C GLN A 55 -1.56 0.06 -13.10
N VAL A 56 -1.70 0.85 -12.04
CA VAL A 56 -1.40 2.28 -12.00
C VAL A 56 -0.28 2.50 -11.00
N ARG A 57 0.80 3.17 -11.42
CA ARG A 57 1.97 3.36 -10.55
C ARG A 57 2.00 4.76 -9.97
N TRP A 58 2.20 4.85 -8.66
CA TRP A 58 2.39 6.12 -7.97
C TRP A 58 3.63 6.07 -7.09
N ASN A 59 4.60 6.90 -7.45
CA ASN A 59 5.75 7.18 -6.59
C ASN A 59 5.52 8.52 -5.89
N ILE A 60 5.36 8.50 -4.56
CA ILE A 60 5.04 9.68 -3.73
C ILE A 60 6.12 10.75 -3.90
N ASN A 61 7.38 10.34 -4.01
CA ASN A 61 8.53 11.23 -4.16
C ASN A 61 8.71 11.83 -5.56
N ARG A 62 7.82 11.53 -6.51
CA ARG A 62 7.76 12.21 -7.82
C ARG A 62 6.84 13.43 -7.83
N GLY A 63 6.29 13.84 -6.68
CA GLY A 63 5.56 15.09 -6.51
C GLY A 63 4.16 15.10 -7.12
N SER A 64 3.58 16.31 -7.21
CA SER A 64 2.18 16.53 -7.60
C SER A 64 1.83 15.94 -8.98
N GLY A 65 2.73 16.07 -9.95
CA GLY A 65 2.50 15.60 -11.32
C GLY A 65 2.30 14.09 -11.40
N ALA A 66 3.09 13.31 -10.66
CA ALA A 66 2.95 11.86 -10.62
C ALA A 66 1.65 11.44 -9.91
N TYR A 67 1.28 12.13 -8.85
CA TYR A 67 0.03 11.89 -8.13
C TYR A 67 -1.21 12.18 -9.00
N LEU A 68 -1.25 13.35 -9.66
CA LEU A 68 -2.36 13.69 -10.56
C LEU A 68 -2.44 12.74 -11.77
N THR A 69 -1.29 12.34 -12.31
CA THR A 69 -1.22 11.35 -13.40
C THR A 69 -1.82 10.00 -12.96
N MET A 70 -1.53 9.54 -11.74
CA MET A 70 -2.16 8.32 -11.19
C MET A 70 -3.68 8.46 -11.14
N LEU A 71 -4.20 9.57 -10.62
CA LEU A 71 -5.65 9.78 -10.53
C LEU A 71 -6.31 9.84 -11.92
N ASP A 72 -5.67 10.46 -12.90
CA ASP A 72 -6.18 10.52 -14.27
C ASP A 72 -6.16 9.14 -14.95
N GLN A 73 -5.09 8.36 -14.75
CA GLN A 73 -5.03 6.97 -15.22
C GLN A 73 -6.15 6.12 -14.60
N LEU A 74 -6.38 6.25 -13.30
CA LEU A 74 -7.44 5.52 -12.61
C LEU A 74 -8.84 5.89 -13.13
N ARG A 75 -9.11 7.18 -13.37
CA ARG A 75 -10.38 7.64 -13.98
C ARG A 75 -10.56 7.10 -15.40
N ASN A 76 -9.51 7.12 -16.21
CA ASN A 76 -9.55 6.59 -17.57
C ASN A 76 -9.84 5.07 -17.58
N LEU A 77 -9.31 4.32 -16.62
CA LEU A 77 -9.62 2.90 -16.44
C LEU A 77 -11.10 2.69 -16.08
N ALA A 78 -11.63 3.49 -15.15
CA ALA A 78 -13.04 3.43 -14.78
C ALA A 78 -13.97 3.74 -15.97
N GLU A 79 -13.65 4.77 -16.76
CA GLU A 79 -14.41 5.10 -17.97
C GLU A 79 -14.35 3.99 -19.03
N THR A 80 -13.18 3.38 -19.24
CA THR A 80 -13.01 2.29 -20.21
C THR A 80 -13.77 1.04 -19.79
N SER A 81 -13.70 0.70 -18.49
CA SER A 81 -14.44 -0.41 -17.89
C SER A 81 -15.95 -0.21 -18.04
N ALA A 82 -16.47 0.96 -17.68
CA ALA A 82 -17.89 1.30 -17.79
C ALA A 82 -18.42 1.26 -19.23
N ASN A 83 -17.59 1.65 -20.21
CA ASN A 83 -17.98 1.68 -21.62
C ASN A 83 -17.91 0.31 -22.31
N GLY A 84 -17.45 -0.74 -21.62
CA GLY A 84 -17.30 -2.09 -22.20
C GLY A 84 -16.44 -2.13 -23.45
N ARG A 85 -15.60 -1.11 -23.68
CA ARG A 85 -14.86 -0.96 -24.94
C ARG A 85 -13.73 -1.99 -24.97
N VAL A 86 -14.01 -3.10 -25.64
CA VAL A 86 -13.01 -4.07 -26.08
C VAL A 86 -12.02 -3.32 -26.98
N ILE A 87 -10.77 -3.22 -26.56
CA ILE A 87 -9.68 -2.92 -27.50
C ILE A 87 -9.75 -4.06 -28.52
N PRO A 88 -9.98 -3.79 -29.82
CA PRO A 88 -10.04 -4.86 -30.81
C PRO A 88 -8.67 -5.53 -30.83
N ASN A 89 -8.66 -6.78 -30.40
CA ASN A 89 -7.51 -7.64 -30.52
C ASN A 89 -7.17 -7.72 -32.01
N VAL A 90 -5.97 -7.27 -32.39
CA VAL A 90 -5.51 -7.32 -33.78
C VAL A 90 -5.28 -8.79 -34.12
N ASP A 91 -6.27 -9.36 -34.80
CA ASP A 91 -6.18 -10.42 -35.80
C ASP A 91 -5.20 -11.56 -35.47
N THR A 92 -5.66 -12.54 -34.67
CA THR A 92 -5.12 -13.89 -34.78
C THR A 92 -6.23 -14.88 -34.44
N GLY A 93 -6.74 -15.54 -35.49
CA GLY A 93 -7.81 -16.53 -35.42
C GLY A 93 -7.43 -17.73 -34.57
N VAL A 94 -7.67 -17.64 -33.27
CA VAL A 94 -7.79 -18.77 -32.36
C VAL A 94 -9.04 -18.50 -31.54
N ASN A 95 -10.02 -19.41 -31.60
CA ASN A 95 -11.14 -19.43 -30.67
C ASN A 95 -10.59 -19.72 -29.27
N VAL A 96 -10.10 -18.68 -28.61
CA VAL A 96 -9.79 -18.69 -27.18
C VAL A 96 -11.14 -18.63 -26.49
N ALA A 97 -11.44 -19.64 -25.67
CA ALA A 97 -12.59 -19.61 -24.78
C ALA A 97 -12.57 -18.28 -24.04
N ILE A 98 -13.62 -17.48 -24.21
CA ILE A 98 -13.83 -16.24 -23.47
C ILE A 98 -14.09 -16.66 -22.03
N THR A 99 -13.04 -16.88 -21.25
CA THR A 99 -13.13 -16.79 -19.80
C THR A 99 -13.59 -15.39 -19.49
N ASP A 100 -14.60 -15.29 -18.65
CA ASP A 100 -15.35 -14.09 -18.31
C ASP A 100 -14.42 -13.08 -17.60
N ASP A 101 -13.62 -12.37 -18.39
CA ASP A 101 -12.61 -11.38 -18.00
C ASP A 101 -13.27 -10.06 -17.52
N THR A 102 -14.50 -10.15 -16.98
CA THR A 102 -15.31 -9.04 -16.50
C THR A 102 -14.97 -8.69 -15.04
N GLU A 103 -14.58 -9.68 -14.23
CA GLU A 103 -14.11 -9.43 -12.86
C GLU A 103 -12.79 -8.66 -12.84
N THR A 104 -11.83 -9.00 -13.72
CA THR A 104 -10.52 -8.32 -13.81
C THR A 104 -10.66 -6.85 -14.21
N ARG A 105 -11.62 -6.55 -15.08
CA ARG A 105 -11.97 -5.19 -15.53
C ARG A 105 -12.72 -4.36 -14.49
N SER A 106 -13.17 -4.96 -13.40
CA SER A 106 -13.89 -4.26 -12.34
C SER A 106 -12.94 -3.65 -11.30
N PHE A 107 -11.65 -3.98 -11.36
CA PHE A 107 -10.64 -3.52 -10.41
C PHE A 107 -9.39 -2.96 -11.12
N ALA A 108 -8.64 -2.14 -10.39
CA ALA A 108 -7.30 -1.70 -10.76
C ALA A 108 -6.36 -1.81 -9.56
N ASP A 109 -5.11 -2.18 -9.81
CA ASP A 109 -4.08 -2.26 -8.80
C ASP A 109 -3.23 -0.98 -8.80
N ILE A 110 -3.24 -0.23 -7.70
CA ILE A 110 -2.36 0.92 -7.54
C ILE A 110 -1.10 0.49 -6.81
N VAL A 111 0.03 0.53 -7.51
CA VAL A 111 1.36 0.24 -6.96
C VAL A 111 1.95 1.52 -6.37
N ILE A 112 1.97 1.62 -5.05
CA ILE A 112 2.38 2.81 -4.29
C ILE A 112 3.78 2.62 -3.73
N SER A 113 4.67 3.57 -3.99
CA SER A 113 6.07 3.53 -3.56
C SER A 113 6.59 4.92 -3.13
N SER A 114 7.66 4.97 -2.34
CA SER A 114 8.38 6.22 -2.06
C SER A 114 9.91 6.14 -2.25
N GLY A 115 10.39 5.11 -2.93
CA GLY A 115 11.83 4.89 -3.15
C GLY A 115 12.37 3.67 -2.40
N ASN A 116 13.68 3.47 -2.46
CA ASN A 116 14.30 2.15 -2.31
C ASN A 116 14.25 1.52 -0.89
N SER A 117 13.90 2.27 0.15
CA SER A 117 13.91 1.80 1.54
C SER A 117 12.53 1.73 2.20
N THR A 118 11.48 2.08 1.46
CA THR A 118 10.08 1.97 1.91
C THR A 118 9.42 0.80 1.22
N PRO A 119 8.61 0.00 1.94
CA PRO A 119 7.85 -1.08 1.31
C PRO A 119 6.97 -0.55 0.18
N THR A 120 6.86 -1.30 -0.90
CA THR A 120 5.84 -1.10 -1.93
C THR A 120 4.53 -1.65 -1.40
N VAL A 121 3.49 -0.83 -1.48
CA VAL A 121 2.13 -1.21 -1.07
C VAL A 121 1.23 -1.14 -2.30
N HIS A 122 0.46 -2.19 -2.49
CA HIS A 122 -0.58 -2.29 -3.49
C HIS A 122 -1.92 -1.91 -2.86
N ALA A 123 -2.69 -1.09 -3.56
CA ALA A 123 -4.06 -0.75 -3.20
C ALA A 123 -4.98 -1.18 -4.34
N LEU A 124 -5.77 -2.22 -4.11
CA LEU A 124 -6.75 -2.69 -5.08
C LEU A 124 -8.00 -1.81 -5.00
N VAL A 125 -8.38 -1.23 -6.13
CA VAL A 125 -9.46 -0.26 -6.25
C VAL A 125 -10.56 -0.81 -7.13
N ARG A 126 -11.80 -0.74 -6.65
CA ARG A 126 -13.00 -1.04 -7.42
C ARG A 126 -13.29 0.12 -8.37
N LEU A 127 -13.33 -0.13 -9.67
CA LEU A 127 -13.43 0.93 -10.68
C LEU A 127 -14.84 1.55 -10.79
N SER A 128 -15.89 0.85 -10.33
CA SER A 128 -17.27 1.37 -10.37
C SER A 128 -17.49 2.60 -9.48
N ASP A 129 -16.69 2.73 -8.42
CA ASP A 129 -16.86 3.77 -7.40
C ASP A 129 -15.55 4.31 -6.83
N PHE A 130 -14.39 3.79 -7.26
CA PHE A 130 -13.06 4.12 -6.73
C PHE A 130 -12.81 3.71 -5.27
N TYR A 131 -13.64 2.87 -4.65
CA TYR A 131 -13.35 2.38 -3.30
C TYR A 131 -12.10 1.49 -3.32
N VAL A 132 -11.16 1.78 -2.41
CA VAL A 132 -10.07 0.84 -2.10
C VAL A 132 -10.66 -0.32 -1.30
N VAL A 133 -10.51 -1.54 -1.81
CA VAL A 133 -11.12 -2.75 -1.22
C VAL A 133 -10.10 -3.65 -0.53
N ARG A 134 -8.81 -3.47 -0.84
CA ARG A 134 -7.71 -4.26 -0.28
C ARG A 134 -6.42 -3.45 -0.32
N PHE A 135 -5.61 -3.58 0.72
CA PHE A 135 -4.18 -3.26 0.67
C PHE A 135 -3.37 -4.55 0.78
N PHE A 136 -2.26 -4.64 0.07
CA PHE A 136 -1.31 -5.74 0.24
C PHE A 136 0.12 -5.32 -0.06
N SER A 137 1.09 -6.09 0.44
CA SER A 137 2.51 -5.93 0.07
C SER A 137 3.08 -7.28 -0.30
N SER A 138 3.74 -7.33 -1.46
CA SER A 138 4.41 -8.50 -2.03
C SER A 138 5.92 -8.51 -1.75
N ASP A 139 6.44 -7.46 -1.09
CA ASP A 139 7.87 -7.33 -0.75
C ASP A 139 8.27 -8.22 0.44
N THR A 140 7.33 -8.94 1.06
CA THR A 140 7.58 -9.87 2.17
C THR A 140 7.37 -11.32 1.74
N PRO A 141 8.17 -12.29 2.21
CA PRO A 141 8.06 -13.71 1.84
C PRO A 141 6.73 -14.38 2.21
N HIS A 142 5.88 -13.70 2.97
CA HIS A 142 4.48 -14.04 3.18
C HIS A 142 3.67 -12.80 2.82
N ASP A 143 2.83 -12.90 1.80
CA ASP A 143 1.99 -11.79 1.34
C ASP A 143 1.16 -11.25 2.51
N PHE A 144 1.35 -9.97 2.84
CA PHE A 144 0.57 -9.34 3.89
C PHE A 144 -0.65 -8.68 3.26
N VAL A 145 -1.85 -9.15 3.61
CA VAL A 145 -3.11 -8.71 3.01
C VAL A 145 -4.03 -8.09 4.06
N LEU A 146 -4.60 -6.93 3.72
CA LEU A 146 -5.56 -6.19 4.52
C LEU A 146 -6.84 -6.00 3.71
N ASN A 147 -7.80 -6.92 3.89
CA ASN A 147 -9.09 -6.83 3.21
C ASN A 147 -10.01 -5.82 3.91
N LEU A 148 -10.60 -4.93 3.12
CA LEU A 148 -11.69 -4.04 3.55
C LEU A 148 -13.04 -4.57 3.08
N ALA A 149 -13.10 -5.17 1.88
CA ALA A 149 -14.30 -5.76 1.29
C ALA A 149 -14.26 -7.30 1.29
N SER A 150 -15.44 -7.93 1.24
CA SER A 150 -15.57 -9.39 1.18
C SER A 150 -15.61 -9.97 -0.23
N ASP A 151 -15.93 -9.13 -1.20
CA ASP A 151 -16.13 -9.41 -2.63
C ASP A 151 -14.87 -9.12 -3.46
N VAL A 152 -13.69 -9.26 -2.84
CA VAL A 152 -12.41 -9.03 -3.52
C VAL A 152 -11.94 -10.33 -4.18
N PRO A 153 -11.56 -10.31 -5.47
CA PRO A 153 -11.00 -11.49 -6.13
C PRO A 153 -9.76 -12.03 -5.38
N HIS A 154 -9.45 -13.33 -5.55
CA HIS A 154 -8.27 -13.99 -4.95
C HIS A 154 -8.27 -13.98 -3.41
N LYS A 155 -9.45 -14.26 -2.81
CA LYS A 155 -9.58 -14.41 -1.35
C LYS A 155 -8.69 -15.52 -0.75
N GLY A 156 -8.22 -16.46 -1.59
CA GLY A 156 -7.35 -17.57 -1.20
C GLY A 156 -5.95 -17.17 -0.72
N ASP A 157 -5.47 -15.98 -1.08
CA ASP A 157 -4.11 -15.52 -0.74
C ASP A 157 -4.04 -14.80 0.62
N ALA A 158 -5.19 -14.60 1.27
CA ALA A 158 -5.28 -13.95 2.57
C ALA A 158 -4.82 -14.90 3.69
N THR A 159 -3.50 -15.02 3.85
CA THR A 159 -2.95 -15.58 5.07
C THR A 159 -3.05 -14.54 6.20
N ASP A 160 -3.87 -14.88 7.20
CA ASP A 160 -3.72 -14.53 8.62
C ASP A 160 -4.61 -13.48 9.31
N ASP A 161 -5.23 -12.45 8.69
CA ASP A 161 -6.18 -11.60 9.45
C ASP A 161 -7.21 -10.80 8.62
N ASN A 162 -8.50 -11.02 8.90
CA ASN A 162 -9.64 -10.27 8.32
C ASN A 162 -10.16 -9.16 9.25
N TRP A 163 -9.35 -8.67 10.19
CA TRP A 163 -9.76 -7.66 11.18
C TRP A 163 -10.41 -6.41 10.56
N PHE A 164 -9.91 -5.96 9.41
CA PHE A 164 -10.40 -4.78 8.69
C PHE A 164 -11.60 -5.06 7.78
N LEU A 165 -12.03 -6.32 7.66
CA LEU A 165 -13.15 -6.67 6.81
C LEU A 165 -14.42 -5.94 7.24
N GLY A 166 -15.13 -5.37 6.26
CA GLY A 166 -16.31 -4.53 6.45
C GLY A 166 -16.02 -3.12 6.96
N LYS A 167 -14.75 -2.66 6.98
CA LYS A 167 -14.34 -1.32 7.44
C LYS A 167 -13.86 -0.43 6.30
N GLU A 168 -14.48 -0.53 5.14
CA GLU A 168 -14.22 0.35 3.98
C GLU A 168 -14.53 1.83 4.28
N GLY A 169 -15.47 2.07 5.20
CA GLY A 169 -15.94 3.42 5.54
C GLY A 169 -14.97 4.23 6.40
N TYR A 170 -14.85 5.52 6.07
CA TYR A 170 -14.00 6.50 6.76
C TYR A 170 -14.21 6.54 8.27
N ASP A 171 -15.46 6.51 8.73
CA ASP A 171 -15.78 6.62 10.16
C ASP A 171 -15.34 5.39 10.96
N ALA A 172 -15.35 4.20 10.33
CA ALA A 172 -14.87 2.98 10.98
C ALA A 172 -13.35 3.05 11.16
N LEU A 173 -12.61 3.41 10.11
CA LEU A 173 -11.16 3.55 10.17
C LEU A 173 -10.73 4.70 11.08
N ALA A 174 -11.40 5.85 11.02
CA ALA A 174 -11.17 7.00 11.90
C ALA A 174 -11.33 6.64 13.38
N ARG A 175 -12.33 5.82 13.72
CA ARG A 175 -12.54 5.32 15.08
C ARG A 175 -11.39 4.43 15.55
N VAL A 176 -10.93 3.51 14.70
CA VAL A 176 -9.80 2.63 15.00
C VAL A 176 -8.49 3.41 15.12
N ALA A 177 -8.30 4.37 14.21
CA ALA A 177 -7.18 5.30 14.19
C ALA A 177 -7.17 6.24 15.40
N ASN A 178 -8.29 6.34 16.13
CA ASN A 178 -8.53 7.34 17.16
C ASN A 178 -8.22 8.76 16.66
N GLN A 179 -8.66 9.07 15.44
CA GLN A 179 -8.32 10.31 14.74
C GLN A 179 -9.54 10.82 13.97
N SER A 180 -9.85 12.12 14.10
CA SER A 180 -10.91 12.74 13.30
C SER A 180 -10.46 12.93 11.86
N LEU A 181 -11.40 12.93 10.91
CA LEU A 181 -11.09 13.09 9.49
C LEU A 181 -10.37 14.42 9.18
N THR A 182 -10.73 15.51 9.86
CA THR A 182 -10.06 16.81 9.70
C THR A 182 -8.66 16.85 10.29
N ALA A 183 -8.29 15.89 11.14
CA ALA A 183 -6.96 15.78 11.72
C ALA A 183 -6.05 14.84 10.93
N VAL A 184 -6.56 14.19 9.86
CA VAL A 184 -5.76 13.31 9.01
C VAL A 184 -4.78 14.15 8.20
N ASP A 185 -3.50 14.02 8.51
CA ASP A 185 -2.42 14.62 7.72
C ASP A 185 -2.13 13.76 6.48
N LEU A 186 -2.21 14.40 5.32
CA LEU A 186 -2.01 13.86 3.97
C LEU A 186 -0.72 14.40 3.34
N SER A 187 0.19 14.96 4.15
CA SER A 187 1.53 15.34 3.72
C SER A 187 2.29 14.14 3.12
N VAL A 188 3.29 14.44 2.29
CA VAL A 188 4.21 13.43 1.73
C VAL A 188 4.78 12.55 2.83
N PHE A 189 5.31 13.14 3.90
CA PHE A 189 5.88 12.39 5.02
C PHE A 189 4.86 11.45 5.69
N SER A 190 3.62 11.92 5.89
CA SER A 190 2.55 11.09 6.46
C SER A 190 2.12 9.95 5.54
N LEU A 191 2.13 10.17 4.22
CA LEU A 191 1.88 9.11 3.23
C LEU A 191 3.04 8.10 3.22
N GLU A 192 4.29 8.54 3.25
CA GLU A 192 5.46 7.66 3.34
C GLU A 192 5.46 6.80 4.60
N ASN A 193 5.12 7.38 5.76
CA ASN A 193 4.98 6.61 6.99
C ASN A 193 3.88 5.55 6.86
N SER A 194 2.82 5.86 6.11
CA SER A 194 1.72 4.93 5.88
C SER A 194 2.13 3.73 5.03
N LEU A 195 3.10 3.87 4.11
CA LEU A 195 3.69 2.71 3.42
C LEU A 195 4.34 1.74 4.41
N ARG A 196 5.03 2.27 5.44
CA ARG A 196 5.63 1.43 6.50
C ARG A 196 4.56 0.78 7.35
N ASP A 197 3.54 1.55 7.72
CA ASP A 197 2.45 1.06 8.57
C ASP A 197 1.68 -0.08 7.87
N LEU A 198 1.54 -0.02 6.55
CA LEU A 198 0.81 -1.00 5.74
C LEU A 198 1.67 -2.12 5.17
N GLY A 199 2.95 -1.89 4.90
CA GLY A 199 3.85 -2.86 4.28
C GLY A 199 4.62 -3.75 5.25
N ILE A 200 4.49 -3.53 6.57
CA ILE A 200 5.19 -4.31 7.60
C ILE A 200 4.19 -5.18 8.36
N ARG A 201 4.42 -6.49 8.35
CA ARG A 201 3.65 -7.45 9.16
C ARG A 201 3.85 -7.17 10.65
N GLY A 202 2.76 -7.23 11.43
CA GLY A 202 2.79 -7.00 12.87
C GLY A 202 2.71 -5.54 13.30
N THR A 203 2.58 -4.60 12.36
CA THR A 203 2.23 -3.22 12.68
C THR A 203 0.91 -3.16 13.47
N ASP A 204 0.88 -2.27 14.46
CA ASP A 204 -0.29 -1.99 15.27
C ASP A 204 -1.52 -1.62 14.42
N ARG A 205 -2.71 -2.10 14.84
CA ARG A 205 -3.97 -1.90 14.09
C ARG A 205 -4.37 -0.43 14.01
N THR A 206 -4.06 0.38 15.02
CA THR A 206 -4.30 1.83 14.99
C THR A 206 -3.36 2.53 14.01
N ALA A 207 -2.10 2.09 13.86
CA ALA A 207 -1.21 2.59 12.82
C ALA A 207 -1.66 2.17 11.40
N GLN A 208 -2.04 0.91 11.20
CA GLN A 208 -2.60 0.43 9.93
C GLN A 208 -3.87 1.19 9.53
N ALA A 209 -4.80 1.40 10.47
CA ALA A 209 -6.02 2.15 10.20
C ALA A 209 -5.74 3.60 9.78
N ARG A 210 -4.73 4.25 10.38
CA ARG A 210 -4.27 5.58 9.97
C ARG A 210 -3.70 5.56 8.56
N GLY A 211 -2.89 4.56 8.22
CA GLY A 211 -2.34 4.38 6.88
C GLY A 211 -3.43 4.18 5.83
N MET A 212 -4.36 3.26 6.07
CA MET A 212 -5.52 3.03 5.18
C MET A 212 -6.33 4.30 5.00
N LEU A 213 -6.65 5.00 6.10
CA LEU A 213 -7.48 6.20 6.05
C LEU A 213 -6.85 7.29 5.17
N ARG A 214 -5.54 7.50 5.26
CA ARG A 214 -4.84 8.47 4.40
C ARG A 214 -4.93 8.07 2.92
N TYR A 215 -4.68 6.81 2.60
CA TYR A 215 -4.71 6.35 1.21
C TYR A 215 -6.11 6.32 0.62
N ILE A 216 -7.14 5.95 1.38
CA ILE A 216 -8.53 6.01 0.89
C ILE A 216 -8.90 7.46 0.58
N ILE A 217 -8.50 8.44 1.41
CA ILE A 217 -8.74 9.85 1.08
C ILE A 217 -7.92 10.27 -0.15
N ALA A 218 -6.64 9.91 -0.22
CA ALA A 218 -5.76 10.27 -1.33
C ALA A 218 -6.09 9.57 -2.66
N ILE A 219 -6.82 8.45 -2.64
CA ILE A 219 -7.19 7.69 -3.83
C ILE A 219 -8.67 7.85 -4.11
N THR A 220 -9.54 7.29 -3.26
CA THR A 220 -11.00 7.28 -3.48
C THR A 220 -11.56 8.70 -3.56
N GLU A 221 -11.25 9.54 -2.59
CA GLU A 221 -11.86 10.88 -2.52
C GLU A 221 -11.23 11.85 -3.50
N ALA A 222 -9.91 11.78 -3.70
CA ALA A 222 -9.25 12.58 -4.71
C ALA A 222 -9.70 12.20 -6.13
N SER A 223 -10.03 10.93 -6.39
CA SER A 223 -10.57 10.50 -7.68
C SER A 223 -11.94 11.12 -7.96
N ARG A 224 -12.81 11.16 -6.95
CA ARG A 224 -14.17 11.73 -7.04
C ARG A 224 -14.18 13.26 -7.04
N PHE A 225 -13.32 13.89 -6.23
CA PHE A 225 -13.37 15.32 -5.95
C PHE A 225 -12.05 16.00 -6.29
N ARG A 226 -12.00 16.66 -7.46
CA ARG A 226 -10.85 17.46 -7.91
C ARG A 226 -10.32 18.46 -6.86
N PRO A 227 -11.15 19.16 -6.07
CA PRO A 227 -10.64 20.05 -5.02
C PRO A 227 -9.80 19.34 -3.94
N ILE A 228 -10.11 18.07 -3.62
CA ILE A 228 -9.32 17.27 -2.69
C ILE A 228 -8.01 16.86 -3.37
N ALA A 229 -8.07 16.40 -4.62
CA ALA A 229 -6.88 16.06 -5.40
C ALA A 229 -5.88 17.23 -5.49
N HIS A 230 -6.35 18.42 -5.90
CA HIS A 230 -5.47 19.58 -6.04
C HIS A 230 -4.89 20.05 -4.70
N ARG A 231 -5.65 19.95 -3.61
CA ARG A 231 -5.14 20.28 -2.27
C ARG A 231 -3.99 19.37 -1.86
N ILE A 232 -4.12 18.06 -2.09
CA ILE A 232 -3.06 17.08 -1.80
C ILE A 232 -1.86 17.30 -2.73
N ALA A 233 -2.11 17.49 -4.03
CA ALA A 233 -1.08 17.73 -5.03
C ALA A 233 -0.21 18.96 -4.68
N ASN A 234 -0.82 20.08 -4.33
CA ASN A 234 -0.08 21.29 -3.93
C ASN A 234 0.79 21.06 -2.69
N GLY A 235 0.31 20.27 -1.72
CA GLY A 235 1.10 19.93 -0.55
C GLY A 235 2.31 19.04 -0.84
N MET A 236 2.27 18.25 -1.92
CA MET A 236 3.40 17.42 -2.34
C MET A 236 4.57 18.23 -2.88
N ASP A 237 4.31 19.31 -3.59
CA ASP A 237 5.37 20.15 -4.17
C ASP A 237 6.02 21.05 -3.12
N ASP A 238 5.21 21.59 -2.20
CA ASP A 238 5.68 22.55 -1.19
C ASP A 238 6.12 21.87 0.13
N GLY A 239 5.96 20.55 0.24
CA GLY A 239 6.30 19.77 1.44
C GLY A 239 5.45 20.13 2.66
N SER A 240 4.28 20.72 2.46
CA SER A 240 3.43 21.23 3.54
C SER A 240 2.53 20.15 4.14
N ASN A 241 2.09 20.39 5.38
CA ASN A 241 1.07 19.56 6.00
C ASN A 241 -0.28 19.77 5.31
N VAL A 242 -0.97 18.68 5.00
CA VAL A 242 -2.23 18.72 4.24
C VAL A 242 -3.35 18.11 5.05
N PHE A 243 -4.40 18.88 5.27
CA PHE A 243 -5.60 18.41 5.98
C PHE A 243 -6.84 18.68 5.13
N VAL A 244 -7.80 17.75 5.20
CA VAL A 244 -9.15 17.99 4.66
C VAL A 244 -9.91 18.96 5.56
N THR A 245 -10.65 19.88 4.94
CA THR A 245 -11.48 20.83 5.69
C THR A 245 -12.77 20.16 6.16
N ALA A 246 -13.45 20.77 7.14
CA ALA A 246 -14.78 20.29 7.57
C ALA A 246 -15.80 20.25 6.40
N GLN A 247 -15.70 21.19 5.46
CA GLN A 247 -16.52 21.19 4.25
C GLN A 247 -16.19 19.99 3.35
N GLN A 248 -14.91 19.68 3.15
CA GLN A 248 -14.49 18.50 2.38
C GLN A 248 -14.92 17.21 3.06
N VAL A 249 -14.85 17.13 4.39
CA VAL A 249 -15.40 15.99 5.15
C VAL A 249 -16.91 15.88 4.96
N GLY A 250 -17.63 17.00 4.86
CA GLY A 250 -19.04 17.02 4.49
C GLY A 250 -19.29 16.44 3.10
N LEU A 251 -18.43 16.74 2.11
CA LEU A 251 -18.52 16.17 0.76
C LEU A 251 -18.22 14.66 0.74
N MET A 252 -17.20 14.22 1.47
CA MET A 252 -16.80 12.80 1.56
C MET A 252 -17.92 11.89 2.11
N ARG A 253 -18.83 12.46 2.93
CA ARG A 253 -19.91 11.71 3.57
C ARG A 253 -21.23 11.69 2.77
N ASN A 254 -21.31 12.44 1.68
CA ASN A 254 -22.53 12.60 0.87
C ASN A 254 -22.31 12.10 -0.56
#